data_AF-A0A849RF75-F1
#
_entry.id   AF-A0A849RF75-F1
#
_cell.length_a   1.000
_cell.length_b   1.000
_cell.length_c   1.000
_cell.angle_alpha   90.00
_cell.angle_beta   90.00
_cell.angle_gamma   90.00
#
_symmetry.space_group_name_H-M   'P 1'
#
loop_
_entity.id
_entity.type
_entity.pdbx_description
1 polymer ?
#
loop_
_entity_poly.entity_id
_entity_poly.type
_entity_poly.pdbx_seq_one_letter_code
_entity_poly.pdbx_strand_id
1 'polypeptide(L)'
;MKSLIFLYLTLGFLCNSYAQETDVADKLKDIKTVDGIYNFINHLDLSKENLNFVLDLWKQDKDKYPDLPWKLISEDISRIAIASNLIQGRRQCLIDIDMDEPHDFVLAKSKSKDLSVKGRALSVIGLAGYESDIPYLASIVLDEQEGFAEGASLSIFFIGSSSALTSLDDLERKVKTEGLKNFLAHLIEDKKSPDKVFSMDCFKASRLDGT
;
A
#
# COMPACT_ATOMS: atom_id res chain seq x y z
N MET A 1 11.48 48.13 12.81
CA MET A 1 12.46 47.06 12.49
C MET A 1 12.10 45.74 13.19
N LYS A 2 11.00 45.08 12.80
CA LYS A 2 10.63 43.73 13.29
C LYS A 2 9.94 42.85 12.22
N SER A 3 10.07 43.19 10.93
CA SER A 3 9.37 42.50 9.82
C SER A 3 10.27 41.84 8.76
N LEU A 4 11.57 41.68 9.01
CA LEU A 4 12.48 41.06 8.02
C LEU A 4 12.98 39.65 8.38
N ILE A 5 12.70 39.14 9.59
CA ILE A 5 13.22 37.83 10.04
C ILE A 5 12.28 36.67 9.65
N PHE A 6 10.99 36.93 9.41
CA PHE A 6 10.02 35.89 9.04
C PHE A 6 10.11 35.43 7.58
N LEU A 7 10.78 36.18 6.69
CA LEU A 7 10.89 35.80 5.28
C LEU A 7 11.98 34.76 4.99
N TYR A 8 13.04 34.69 5.80
CA TYR A 8 14.17 33.78 5.53
C TYR A 8 13.91 32.33 5.96
N LEU A 9 13.03 32.11 6.93
CA LEU A 9 12.72 30.76 7.43
C LEU A 9 11.77 29.97 6.51
N THR A 10 10.94 30.64 5.72
CA THR A 10 10.01 29.98 4.76
C THR A 10 10.71 29.63 3.45
N LEU A 11 11.69 30.43 3.01
CA LEU A 11 12.50 30.16 1.81
C LEU A 11 13.43 28.94 1.96
N GLY A 12 13.96 28.70 3.16
CA GLY A 12 14.84 27.54 3.42
C GLY A 12 14.12 26.19 3.37
N PHE A 13 12.87 26.13 3.83
CA PHE A 13 12.07 24.91 3.81
C PHE A 13 11.60 24.52 2.39
N LEU A 14 11.21 25.51 1.57
CA LEU A 14 10.76 25.27 0.20
C LEU A 14 11.89 24.82 -0.74
N CYS A 15 13.12 25.30 -0.54
CA CYS A 15 14.27 24.85 -1.34
C CYS A 15 14.62 23.37 -1.09
N ASN A 16 14.43 22.88 0.14
CA ASN A 16 14.85 21.53 0.50
C ASN A 16 13.89 20.45 -0.02
N SER A 17 12.57 20.71 0.02
CA SER A 17 11.57 19.77 -0.51
C SER A 17 11.66 19.62 -2.03
N TYR A 18 11.88 20.73 -2.74
CA TYR A 18 12.01 20.72 -4.20
C TYR A 18 13.27 19.97 -4.64
N ALA A 19 14.39 20.15 -3.94
CA ALA A 19 15.64 19.45 -4.25
C ALA A 19 15.53 17.92 -4.08
N GLN A 20 14.79 17.45 -3.06
CA GLN A 20 14.57 16.02 -2.83
C GLN A 20 13.66 15.39 -3.89
N GLU A 21 12.56 16.07 -4.25
CA GLU A 21 11.65 15.62 -5.32
C GLU A 21 12.37 15.48 -6.66
N THR A 22 13.28 16.42 -6.99
CA THR A 22 14.09 16.34 -8.21
C THR A 22 15.06 15.17 -8.23
N ASP A 23 15.69 14.81 -7.09
CA ASP A 23 16.63 13.68 -7.02
C ASP A 23 15.94 12.32 -7.24
N VAL A 24 14.73 12.14 -6.68
CA VAL A 24 13.94 10.92 -6.89
C VAL A 24 13.49 10.80 -8.34
N ALA A 25 12.99 11.90 -8.93
CA ALA A 25 12.58 11.92 -10.33
C ALA A 25 13.75 11.59 -11.26
N ASP A 26 14.94 12.17 -11.02
CA ASP A 26 16.13 11.93 -11.84
C ASP A 26 16.59 10.47 -11.78
N LYS A 27 16.62 9.85 -10.58
CA LYS A 27 16.92 8.41 -10.45
C LYS A 27 15.93 7.53 -11.21
N LEU A 28 14.65 7.90 -11.23
CA LEU A 28 13.61 7.13 -11.91
C LEU A 28 13.77 7.16 -13.44
N LYS A 29 14.31 8.24 -14.04
CA LYS A 29 14.53 8.40 -15.49
C LYS A 29 15.46 7.33 -16.08
N ASP A 30 16.43 6.89 -15.29
CA ASP A 30 17.46 5.97 -15.75
C ASP A 30 17.04 4.50 -15.69
N ILE A 31 15.91 4.19 -15.06
CA ILE A 31 15.41 2.83 -14.94
C ILE A 31 14.77 2.36 -16.26
N LYS A 32 15.22 1.19 -16.75
CA LYS A 32 14.85 0.67 -18.08
C LYS A 32 13.94 -0.57 -18.06
N THR A 33 13.53 -1.05 -16.89
CA THR A 33 12.66 -2.23 -16.74
C THR A 33 11.50 -1.96 -15.80
N VAL A 34 10.38 -2.65 -16.02
CA VAL A 34 9.19 -2.56 -15.15
C VAL A 34 9.49 -3.01 -13.72
N ASP A 35 10.23 -4.11 -13.56
CA ASP A 35 10.67 -4.57 -12.24
C ASP A 35 11.63 -3.58 -11.56
N GLY A 36 12.46 -2.88 -12.33
CA GLY A 36 13.28 -1.80 -11.81
C GLY A 36 12.44 -0.66 -11.24
N ILE A 37 11.39 -0.24 -11.97
CA ILE A 37 10.47 0.82 -11.52
C ILE A 37 9.73 0.37 -10.26
N TYR A 38 9.20 -0.86 -10.28
CA TYR A 38 8.53 -1.47 -9.14
C TYR A 38 9.42 -1.48 -7.89
N ASN A 39 10.64 -1.99 -8.04
CA ASN A 39 11.58 -2.09 -6.93
C ASN A 39 11.96 -0.72 -6.42
N PHE A 40 12.25 0.25 -7.30
CA PHE A 40 12.56 1.61 -6.89
C PHE A 40 11.42 2.23 -6.08
N ILE A 41 10.19 2.20 -6.60
CA ILE A 41 9.03 2.82 -5.95
C ILE A 41 8.72 2.16 -4.59
N ASN A 42 8.83 0.83 -4.47
CA ASN A 42 8.57 0.14 -3.21
C ASN A 42 9.64 0.35 -2.12
N HIS A 43 10.82 0.83 -2.48
CA HIS A 43 11.89 1.13 -1.53
C HIS A 43 12.06 2.62 -1.29
N LEU A 44 11.18 3.46 -1.84
CA LEU A 44 11.11 4.86 -1.45
C LEU A 44 10.75 4.96 0.02
N ASP A 45 11.44 5.83 0.75
CA ASP A 45 11.01 6.18 2.08
C ASP A 45 9.65 6.89 2.00
N LEU A 46 8.78 6.61 2.98
CA LEU A 46 7.45 7.23 3.09
C LEU A 46 7.59 8.61 3.74
N SER A 47 8.35 9.51 3.12
CA SER A 47 8.33 10.94 3.43
C SER A 47 7.18 11.63 2.67
N LYS A 48 6.75 12.79 3.18
CA LYS A 48 5.66 13.55 2.56
C LYS A 48 6.04 14.01 1.15
N GLU A 49 7.30 14.38 0.94
CA GLU A 49 7.87 14.79 -0.34
C GLU A 49 7.80 13.64 -1.36
N ASN A 50 8.30 12.46 -0.99
CA ASN A 50 8.24 11.29 -1.87
C ASN A 50 6.79 10.86 -2.16
N LEU A 51 5.90 10.94 -1.17
CA LEU A 51 4.49 10.59 -1.37
C LEU A 51 3.76 11.57 -2.29
N ASN A 52 4.10 12.86 -2.27
CA ASN A 52 3.61 13.82 -3.26
C ASN A 52 4.09 13.47 -4.67
N PHE A 53 5.37 13.12 -4.82
CA PHE A 53 5.90 12.63 -6.10
C PHE A 53 5.16 11.37 -6.58
N VAL A 54 4.96 10.37 -5.70
CA VAL A 54 4.19 9.15 -6.01
C VAL A 54 2.75 9.47 -6.40
N LEU A 55 2.12 10.48 -5.77
CA LEU A 55 0.78 10.94 -6.15
C LEU A 55 0.74 11.56 -7.54
N ASP A 56 1.78 12.29 -7.95
CA ASP A 56 1.90 12.81 -9.31
C ASP A 56 2.09 11.68 -10.33
N LEU A 57 2.86 10.64 -9.98
CA LEU A 57 2.96 9.42 -10.80
C LEU A 57 1.60 8.72 -10.94
N TRP A 58 0.81 8.66 -9.85
CA TRP A 58 -0.54 8.11 -9.87
C TRP A 58 -1.47 8.89 -10.80
N LYS A 59 -1.42 10.22 -10.76
CA LYS A 59 -2.18 11.12 -11.63
C LYS A 59 -1.67 11.17 -13.07
N GLN A 60 -0.52 10.56 -13.34
CA GLN A 60 0.18 10.63 -14.62
C GLN A 60 0.45 12.08 -15.06
N ASP A 61 1.01 12.90 -14.17
CA ASP A 61 1.35 14.30 -14.47
C ASP A 61 2.59 14.39 -15.39
N LYS A 62 2.38 14.11 -16.68
CA LYS A 62 3.43 14.09 -17.72
C LYS A 62 3.96 15.48 -18.02
N ASP A 63 3.17 16.52 -17.77
CA ASP A 63 3.58 17.90 -17.99
C ASP A 63 4.60 18.33 -16.94
N LYS A 64 4.41 17.91 -15.68
CA LYS A 64 5.38 18.12 -14.60
C LYS A 64 6.65 17.30 -14.78
N TYR A 65 6.55 16.07 -15.28
CA TYR A 65 7.70 15.17 -15.44
C TYR A 65 7.81 14.57 -16.86
N PRO A 66 8.14 15.36 -17.88
CA PRO A 66 8.09 14.92 -19.28
C PRO A 66 9.11 13.80 -19.61
N ASP A 67 10.23 13.75 -18.88
CA ASP A 67 11.35 12.85 -19.20
C ASP A 67 11.27 11.47 -18.51
N LEU A 68 10.24 11.22 -17.69
CA LEU A 68 10.09 9.93 -17.03
C LEU A 68 9.75 8.82 -18.03
N PRO A 69 10.11 7.55 -17.74
CA PRO A 69 9.78 6.41 -18.58
C PRO A 69 8.29 6.03 -18.43
N TRP A 70 7.39 6.92 -18.84
CA TRP A 70 5.93 6.81 -18.63
C TRP A 70 5.34 5.52 -19.14
N LYS A 71 5.91 4.94 -20.21
CA LYS A 71 5.51 3.63 -20.69
C LYS A 71 5.67 2.56 -19.60
N LEU A 72 6.82 2.52 -18.93
CA LEU A 72 7.11 1.56 -17.86
C LEU A 72 6.30 1.87 -16.59
N ILE A 73 6.19 3.15 -16.24
CA ILE A 73 5.43 3.61 -15.05
C ILE A 73 3.94 3.24 -15.16
N SER A 74 3.39 3.23 -16.37
CA SER A 74 1.98 2.90 -16.62
C SER A 74 1.68 1.40 -16.63
N GLU A 75 2.71 0.53 -16.58
CA GLU A 75 2.51 -0.91 -16.53
C GLU A 75 1.90 -1.33 -15.19
N ASP A 76 1.12 -2.41 -15.21
CA ASP A 76 0.32 -2.86 -14.06
C ASP A 76 1.16 -3.06 -12.79
N ILE A 77 2.34 -3.69 -12.93
CA ILE A 77 3.25 -3.94 -11.82
C ILE A 77 3.72 -2.62 -11.19
N SER A 78 4.15 -1.66 -12.00
CA SER A 78 4.59 -0.34 -11.51
C SER A 78 3.44 0.44 -10.86
N ARG A 79 2.25 0.39 -11.46
CA ARG A 79 1.02 1.00 -10.89
C ARG A 79 0.63 0.37 -9.55
N ILE A 80 0.83 -0.94 -9.35
CA ILE A 80 0.62 -1.60 -8.06
C ILE A 80 1.59 -1.06 -7.00
N ALA A 81 2.87 -0.84 -7.35
CA ALA A 81 3.84 -0.27 -6.40
C ALA A 81 3.48 1.18 -6.00
N ILE A 82 3.00 1.97 -6.96
CA ILE A 82 2.50 3.34 -6.71
C ILE A 82 1.31 3.28 -5.76
N ALA A 83 0.29 2.46 -6.07
CA ALA A 83 -0.88 2.29 -5.21
C ALA A 83 -0.49 1.83 -3.79
N SER A 84 0.43 0.87 -3.67
CA SER A 84 0.94 0.38 -2.39
C SER A 84 1.55 1.50 -1.52
N ASN A 85 2.37 2.37 -2.10
CA ASN A 85 2.97 3.49 -1.38
C ASN A 85 1.92 4.50 -0.92
N LEU A 86 0.94 4.81 -1.78
CA LEU A 86 -0.15 5.71 -1.44
C LEU A 86 -1.03 5.15 -0.31
N ILE A 87 -1.39 3.87 -0.38
CA ILE A 87 -2.13 3.15 0.66
C ILE A 87 -1.38 3.21 2.00
N GLN A 88 -0.09 2.90 1.99
CA GLN A 88 0.73 2.93 3.21
C GLN A 88 0.88 4.36 3.74
N GLY A 89 1.17 5.33 2.88
CA GLY A 89 1.26 6.74 3.26
C GLY A 89 -0.03 7.26 3.88
N ARG A 90 -1.18 6.82 3.37
CA ARG A 90 -2.50 7.15 3.92
C ARG A 90 -2.74 6.54 5.30
N ARG A 91 -2.40 5.26 5.50
CA ARG A 91 -2.50 4.57 6.80
C ARG A 91 -1.56 5.17 7.84
N GLN A 92 -0.39 5.62 7.41
CA GLN A 92 0.58 6.33 8.24
C GLN A 92 0.27 7.82 8.40
N CYS A 93 -0.80 8.32 7.77
CA CYS A 93 -1.30 9.68 7.96
C CYS A 93 -0.33 10.76 7.47
N LEU A 94 0.46 10.38 6.46
CA LEU A 94 1.47 11.23 5.82
C LEU A 94 0.88 12.01 4.64
N ILE A 95 -0.18 11.47 4.05
CA ILE A 95 -0.97 12.09 2.99
C ILE A 95 -2.46 11.87 3.25
N ASP A 96 -3.29 12.77 2.71
CA ASP A 96 -4.74 12.62 2.68
C ASP A 96 -5.19 12.57 1.22
N ILE A 97 -5.59 11.39 0.78
CA ILE A 97 -6.08 11.11 -0.56
C ILE A 97 -7.34 10.25 -0.46
N ASP A 98 -8.14 10.29 -1.51
CA ASP A 98 -9.18 9.30 -1.75
C ASP A 98 -8.53 7.94 -2.07
N MET A 99 -8.90 6.92 -1.31
CA MET A 99 -8.33 5.59 -1.40
C MET A 99 -9.08 4.68 -2.36
N ASP A 100 -10.28 5.06 -2.79
CA ASP A 100 -11.14 4.20 -3.60
C ASP A 100 -10.49 3.89 -4.95
N GLU A 101 -9.87 4.88 -5.61
CA GLU A 101 -9.23 4.65 -6.92
C GLU A 101 -7.98 3.74 -6.83
N PRO A 102 -7.00 3.98 -5.93
CA PRO A 102 -5.90 3.03 -5.72
C PRO A 102 -6.37 1.63 -5.30
N HIS A 103 -7.38 1.55 -4.42
CA HIS A 103 -7.98 0.31 -3.96
C HIS A 103 -8.62 -0.49 -5.11
N ASP A 104 -9.53 0.14 -5.86
CA ASP A 104 -10.26 -0.52 -6.95
C ASP A 104 -9.33 -1.01 -8.04
N PHE A 105 -8.26 -0.24 -8.31
CA PHE A 105 -7.20 -0.67 -9.21
C PHE A 105 -6.54 -1.97 -8.71
N VAL A 106 -6.08 -2.04 -7.46
CA VAL A 106 -5.42 -3.25 -6.95
C VAL A 106 -6.39 -4.44 -6.86
N LEU A 107 -7.65 -4.22 -6.47
CA LEU A 107 -8.69 -5.25 -6.45
C LEU A 107 -9.01 -5.79 -7.85
N ALA A 108 -8.97 -4.95 -8.88
CA ALA A 108 -9.09 -5.41 -10.25
C ALA A 108 -7.87 -6.27 -10.67
N LYS A 109 -6.67 -5.87 -10.27
CA LYS A 109 -5.42 -6.57 -10.63
C LYS A 109 -5.20 -7.88 -9.90
N SER A 110 -5.79 -8.08 -8.72
CA SER A 110 -5.76 -9.39 -8.03
C SER A 110 -6.53 -10.49 -8.79
N LYS A 111 -7.33 -10.12 -9.80
CA LYS A 111 -8.05 -11.04 -10.69
C LYS A 111 -7.31 -11.26 -12.02
N SER A 112 -6.09 -10.74 -12.15
CA SER A 112 -5.28 -10.90 -13.36
C SER A 112 -4.94 -12.37 -13.62
N LYS A 113 -4.80 -12.72 -14.90
CA LYS A 113 -4.24 -14.01 -15.35
C LYS A 113 -2.72 -14.05 -15.23
N ASP A 114 -2.09 -12.88 -15.19
CA ASP A 114 -0.67 -12.77 -14.88
C ASP A 114 -0.47 -13.01 -13.37
N LEU A 115 0.19 -14.13 -13.04
CA LEU A 115 0.41 -14.57 -11.67
C LEU A 115 1.27 -13.59 -10.87
N SER A 116 2.21 -12.89 -11.53
CA SER A 116 3.06 -11.87 -10.89
C SER A 116 2.23 -10.66 -10.50
N VAL A 117 1.40 -10.16 -11.42
CA VAL A 117 0.47 -9.05 -11.17
C VAL A 117 -0.52 -9.42 -10.06
N LYS A 118 -1.13 -10.61 -10.16
CA LYS A 118 -2.10 -11.11 -9.17
C LYS A 118 -1.49 -11.20 -7.77
N GLY A 119 -0.32 -11.83 -7.64
CA GLY A 119 0.34 -12.01 -6.34
C GLY A 119 0.69 -10.68 -5.68
N ARG A 120 1.25 -9.74 -6.44
CA ARG A 120 1.58 -8.40 -5.94
C ARG A 120 0.34 -7.62 -5.53
N ALA A 121 -0.72 -7.68 -6.32
CA ALA A 121 -1.98 -7.00 -6.01
C ALA A 121 -2.64 -7.54 -4.74
N LEU A 122 -2.67 -8.87 -4.55
CA LEU A 122 -3.25 -9.49 -3.35
C LEU A 122 -2.60 -8.97 -2.07
N SER A 123 -1.26 -8.89 -2.03
CA SER A 123 -0.54 -8.37 -0.87
C SER A 123 -0.90 -6.92 -0.52
N VAL A 124 -1.28 -6.12 -1.51
CA VAL A 124 -1.63 -4.70 -1.32
C VAL A 124 -3.09 -4.53 -0.86
N ILE A 125 -4.00 -5.42 -1.24
CA ILE A 125 -5.41 -5.37 -0.79
C ILE A 125 -5.50 -5.38 0.74
N GLY A 126 -4.76 -6.28 1.40
CA GLY A 126 -4.75 -6.33 2.87
C GLY A 126 -4.27 -5.02 3.51
N LEU A 127 -3.37 -4.31 2.84
CA LEU A 127 -2.90 -3.00 3.28
C LEU A 127 -3.97 -1.91 3.09
N ALA A 128 -4.93 -2.03 2.17
CA ALA A 128 -5.99 -1.03 2.04
C ALA A 128 -6.94 -1.06 3.25
N GLY A 129 -7.15 -2.22 3.86
CA GLY A 129 -7.94 -2.36 5.10
C GLY A 129 -9.46 -2.40 4.89
N TYR A 130 -9.92 -2.62 3.65
CA TYR A 130 -11.35 -2.65 3.32
C TYR A 130 -11.95 -4.00 3.77
N GLU A 131 -12.85 -3.99 4.75
CA GLU A 131 -13.51 -5.21 5.24
C GLU A 131 -14.33 -5.91 4.15
N SER A 132 -14.77 -5.16 3.12
CA SER A 132 -15.49 -5.69 1.96
C SER A 132 -14.67 -6.71 1.15
N ASP A 133 -13.35 -6.73 1.31
CA ASP A 133 -12.47 -7.64 0.56
C ASP A 133 -12.33 -9.01 1.23
N ILE A 134 -12.70 -9.12 2.52
CA ILE A 134 -12.56 -10.35 3.30
C ILE A 134 -13.23 -11.54 2.58
N PRO A 135 -14.48 -11.47 2.07
CA PRO A 135 -15.09 -12.61 1.39
C PRO A 135 -14.33 -13.09 0.15
N TYR A 136 -13.76 -12.15 -0.62
CA TYR A 136 -12.97 -12.47 -1.80
C TYR A 136 -11.62 -13.09 -1.43
N LEU A 137 -10.92 -12.54 -0.44
CA LEU A 137 -9.67 -13.13 0.04
C LEU A 137 -9.93 -14.51 0.65
N ALA A 138 -11.01 -14.67 1.44
CA ALA A 138 -11.39 -15.93 2.05
C ALA A 138 -11.69 -17.01 1.00
N SER A 139 -12.29 -16.66 -0.14
CA SER A 139 -12.51 -17.65 -1.21
C SER A 139 -11.18 -18.17 -1.78
N ILE A 140 -10.16 -17.32 -1.92
CA ILE A 140 -8.82 -17.75 -2.37
C ILE A 140 -8.19 -18.74 -1.37
N VAL A 141 -8.38 -18.50 -0.08
CA VAL A 141 -7.89 -19.36 1.00
C VAL A 141 -8.63 -20.70 1.02
N LEU A 142 -9.96 -20.69 0.95
CA LEU A 142 -10.80 -21.90 0.97
C LEU A 142 -10.60 -22.79 -0.25
N ASP A 143 -10.38 -22.16 -1.41
CA ASP A 143 -10.04 -22.87 -2.65
C ASP A 143 -8.59 -23.39 -2.64
N GLU A 144 -7.80 -23.06 -1.61
CA GLU A 144 -6.38 -23.39 -1.46
C GLU A 144 -5.58 -23.08 -2.74
N GLN A 145 -5.84 -21.91 -3.35
CA GLN A 145 -5.20 -21.57 -4.61
C GLN A 145 -3.68 -21.55 -4.45
N GLU A 146 -3.01 -22.44 -5.18
CA GLU A 146 -1.57 -22.65 -5.10
C GLU A 146 -0.80 -21.34 -5.32
N GLY A 147 0.11 -21.04 -4.41
CA GLY A 147 0.92 -19.81 -4.43
C GLY A 147 0.19 -18.53 -3.97
N PHE A 148 -1.11 -18.58 -3.65
CA PHE A 148 -1.89 -17.40 -3.25
C PHE A 148 -2.61 -17.52 -1.92
N ALA A 149 -2.92 -18.73 -1.44
CA ALA A 149 -3.69 -18.93 -0.21
C ALA A 149 -3.03 -18.30 1.03
N GLU A 150 -1.71 -18.46 1.20
CA GLU A 150 -0.97 -17.84 2.32
C GLU A 150 -0.96 -16.31 2.19
N GLY A 151 -0.74 -15.78 0.98
CA GLY A 151 -0.77 -14.33 0.72
C GLY A 151 -2.15 -13.70 0.98
N ALA A 152 -3.22 -14.40 0.60
CA ALA A 152 -4.59 -13.97 0.89
C ALA A 152 -4.89 -14.02 2.40
N SER A 153 -4.42 -15.06 3.09
CA SER A 153 -4.54 -15.17 4.56
C SER A 153 -3.81 -14.03 5.27
N LEU A 154 -2.59 -13.71 4.84
CA LEU A 154 -1.82 -12.59 5.36
C LEU A 154 -2.49 -11.24 5.07
N SER A 155 -3.14 -11.12 3.91
CA SER A 155 -3.90 -9.92 3.55
C SER A 155 -5.11 -9.73 4.45
N ILE A 156 -5.87 -10.80 4.73
CA ILE A 156 -6.96 -10.76 5.73
C ILE A 156 -6.39 -10.34 7.09
N PHE A 157 -5.26 -10.90 7.51
CA PHE A 157 -4.60 -10.51 8.75
C PHE A 157 -4.30 -8.99 8.81
N PHE A 158 -3.76 -8.42 7.73
CA PHE A 158 -3.42 -6.99 7.64
C PHE A 158 -4.61 -6.02 7.56
N ILE A 159 -5.80 -6.51 7.18
CA ILE A 159 -7.04 -5.72 7.29
C ILE A 159 -7.27 -5.30 8.76
N GLY A 160 -6.84 -6.13 9.71
CA GLY A 160 -6.73 -5.69 11.11
C GLY A 160 -8.06 -5.62 11.87
N SER A 161 -9.21 -5.78 11.22
CA SER A 161 -10.53 -5.74 11.89
C SER A 161 -10.87 -6.99 12.70
N SER A 162 -11.90 -6.89 13.55
CA SER A 162 -12.48 -8.04 14.26
C SER A 162 -13.11 -9.03 13.27
N SER A 163 -13.77 -8.54 12.22
CA SER A 163 -14.33 -9.37 11.14
C SER A 163 -13.25 -10.20 10.45
N ALA A 164 -12.08 -9.60 10.20
CA ALA A 164 -10.93 -10.30 9.62
C ALA A 164 -10.40 -11.42 10.53
N LEU A 165 -10.33 -11.19 11.85
CA LEU A 165 -9.95 -12.23 12.81
C LEU A 165 -10.92 -13.41 12.81
N THR A 166 -12.20 -13.11 12.92
CA THR A 166 -13.25 -14.14 12.88
C THR A 166 -13.18 -14.93 11.57
N SER A 167 -12.88 -14.27 10.45
CA SER A 167 -12.65 -14.93 9.18
C SER A 167 -11.43 -15.87 9.23
N LEU A 168 -10.30 -15.47 9.81
CA LEU A 168 -9.12 -16.33 9.92
C LEU A 168 -9.40 -17.57 10.79
N ASP A 169 -10.07 -17.40 11.93
CA ASP A 169 -10.48 -18.51 12.80
C ASP A 169 -11.40 -19.50 12.06
N ASP A 170 -12.29 -18.99 11.21
CA ASP A 170 -13.19 -19.82 10.41
C ASP A 170 -12.46 -20.54 9.28
N LEU A 171 -11.50 -19.86 8.64
CA LEU A 171 -10.66 -20.44 7.60
C LEU A 171 -9.78 -21.57 8.17
N GLU A 172 -9.15 -21.39 9.33
CA GLU A 172 -8.30 -22.41 9.98
C GLU A 172 -9.03 -23.74 10.19
N ARG A 173 -10.33 -23.68 10.52
CA ARG A 173 -11.17 -24.87 10.70
C ARG A 173 -11.61 -25.53 9.38
N LYS A 174 -11.59 -24.80 8.27
CA LYS A 174 -12.18 -25.21 6.98
C LYS A 174 -11.17 -25.63 5.94
N VAL A 175 -9.94 -25.12 6.00
CA VAL A 175 -8.86 -25.55 5.12
C VAL A 175 -8.53 -27.03 5.37
N LYS A 176 -8.14 -27.72 4.32
CA LYS A 176 -7.88 -29.16 4.28
C LYS A 176 -6.40 -29.44 4.48
N THR A 177 -5.53 -28.60 3.94
CA THR A 177 -4.09 -28.81 3.97
C THR A 177 -3.50 -28.38 5.31
N GLU A 178 -2.82 -29.32 5.98
CA GLU A 178 -2.23 -29.09 7.30
C GLU A 178 -1.19 -27.95 7.31
N GLY A 179 -0.44 -27.77 6.22
CA GLY A 179 0.50 -26.65 6.09
C GLY A 179 -0.19 -25.28 6.18
N LEU A 180 -1.27 -25.09 5.41
CA LEU A 180 -2.05 -23.84 5.43
C LEU A 180 -2.78 -23.65 6.77
N LYS A 181 -3.26 -24.74 7.37
CA LYS A 181 -3.86 -24.71 8.70
C LYS A 181 -2.88 -24.20 9.76
N ASN A 182 -1.66 -24.75 9.78
CA ASN A 182 -0.60 -24.31 10.69
C ASN A 182 -0.19 -22.86 10.45
N PHE A 183 -0.12 -22.43 9.19
CA PHE A 183 0.14 -21.03 8.84
C PHE A 183 -0.95 -20.10 9.40
N LEU A 184 -2.23 -20.43 9.22
CA LEU A 184 -3.36 -19.68 9.77
C LEU A 184 -3.34 -19.63 11.30
N ALA A 185 -3.06 -20.76 11.96
CA ALA A 185 -2.94 -20.83 13.40
C ALA A 185 -1.86 -19.89 13.94
N HIS A 186 -0.70 -19.80 13.27
CA HIS A 186 0.36 -18.85 13.62
C HIS A 186 -0.08 -17.40 13.45
N LEU A 187 -0.76 -17.04 12.37
CA LEU A 187 -1.30 -15.68 12.19
C LEU A 187 -2.29 -15.30 13.30
N ILE A 188 -3.16 -16.23 13.69
CA ILE A 188 -4.15 -16.03 14.77
C ILE A 188 -3.45 -15.84 16.12
N GLU A 189 -2.42 -16.63 16.41
CA GLU A 189 -1.61 -16.52 17.63
C GLU A 189 -0.87 -15.18 17.70
N ASP A 190 -0.22 -14.77 16.61
CA ASP A 190 0.55 -13.52 16.54
C ASP A 190 -0.30 -12.28 16.89
N LYS A 191 -1.59 -12.28 16.55
CA LYS A 191 -2.51 -11.16 16.83
C LYS A 191 -2.99 -11.10 18.28
N LYS A 192 -2.87 -12.20 19.05
CA LYS A 192 -3.15 -12.20 20.49
C LYS A 192 -2.05 -11.48 21.29
N SER A 193 -0.93 -11.14 20.66
CA SER A 193 0.08 -10.28 21.25
C SER A 193 -0.34 -8.81 21.17
N PRO A 194 -0.63 -8.14 22.31
CA PRO A 194 -1.13 -6.76 22.33
C PRO A 194 -0.16 -5.74 21.74
N ASP A 195 1.13 -6.08 21.63
CA ASP A 195 2.18 -5.20 21.10
C ASP A 195 2.22 -5.12 19.56
N LYS A 196 1.47 -6.00 18.86
CA LYS A 196 1.48 -6.12 17.39
C LYS A 196 0.17 -5.74 16.71
N VAL A 197 -0.81 -5.20 17.45
CA VAL A 197 -2.04 -4.72 16.81
C VAL A 197 -1.64 -3.54 15.93
N PHE A 198 -1.70 -3.73 14.60
CA PHE A 198 -1.54 -2.71 13.56
C PHE A 198 -2.69 -1.67 13.67
N SER A 199 -2.72 -0.93 14.77
CA SER A 199 -3.58 0.23 15.01
C SER A 199 -2.92 1.44 14.36
N MET A 200 -2.91 1.46 13.04
CA MET A 200 -2.42 2.59 12.25
C MET A 200 -3.49 2.97 11.23
N ASP A 201 -4.68 3.29 11.74
CA ASP A 201 -5.66 4.10 11.03
C ASP A 201 -5.88 5.36 11.86
N CYS A 202 -5.32 6.50 11.47
CA CYS A 202 -5.63 7.77 12.16
C CYS A 202 -7.11 8.18 12.03
N PHE A 203 -7.89 7.50 11.18
CA PHE A 203 -9.33 7.74 11.04
C PHE A 203 -10.18 7.07 12.13
N LYS A 204 -9.63 6.09 12.85
CA LYS A 204 -10.28 5.59 14.07
C LYS A 204 -10.01 6.51 15.28
N ALA A 205 -8.88 7.23 15.29
CA ALA A 205 -8.56 8.18 16.35
C ALA A 205 -9.43 9.46 16.28
N SER A 206 -9.70 10.00 15.09
CA SER A 206 -10.47 11.25 14.93
C SER A 206 -11.99 11.13 15.15
N ARG A 207 -12.55 9.91 15.28
CA ARG A 207 -13.96 9.71 15.65
C ARG A 207 -14.23 9.66 17.15
N LEU A 208 -13.19 9.58 17.99
CA LEU A 208 -13.35 9.48 19.44
C LEU A 208 -13.23 10.84 20.17
N ASP A 209 -12.81 11.90 19.47
CA ASP A 209 -12.72 13.25 20.03
C ASP A 209 -13.97 14.12 19.73
N GLY A 210 -15.07 13.48 19.32
CA GLY A 210 -16.30 14.13 18.86
C GLY A 210 -17.58 13.76 19.63
N THR A 211 -17.47 13.36 20.90
CA THR A 211 -18.62 13.17 21.81
C THR A 211 -18.44 13.97 23.08
#